data_AF-A0A9P9CN64-F1
#
_entry.id   AF-A0A9P9CN64-F1
#
_cell.length_a   1.000
_cell.length_b   1.000
_cell.length_c   1.000
_cell.angle_alpha   90.00
_cell.angle_beta   90.00
_cell.angle_gamma   90.00
#
_symmetry.space_group_name_H-M   'P 1'
#
loop_
_entity.id
_entity.type
_entity.pdbx_description
1 polymer ?
#
loop_
_entity_poly.entity_id
_entity_poly.type
_entity_poly.pdbx_seq_one_letter_code
_entity_poly.pdbx_strand_id
1 'polypeptide(L)'
;MSDSNKPWPPIDVELPSYGPPASSSSASTSGSTPPAPAIARCNFMTIERPHKKIEGAFVIDPNLPVLEEQLPRMSTEEQEAGRRANLRLFSKHDYIKVDVWILDWPNTIANEKQPMSSWLHFDATHDGGDIRIHSLGNAPCKISVVTTHATTDVQLPNDYTGLLTFHRKHGSVSGLLPERVTTISDIGGTLKCFIGDAALLSAPWTGHSLDVRATHGKLKLQFGTKPRNLTPP
;
A
#
# COMPACT_ATOMS: atom_id res chain seq x y z
N MET A 1 72.74 -34.21 0.35
CA MET A 1 71.68 -35.24 0.48
C MET A 1 70.42 -34.59 -0.03
N SER A 2 70.03 -34.99 -1.23
CA SER A 2 69.17 -34.25 -2.15
C SER A 2 67.83 -34.97 -2.21
N ASP A 3 66.77 -34.35 -1.68
CA ASP A 3 65.43 -34.93 -1.78
C ASP A 3 64.84 -34.63 -3.16
N SER A 4 64.48 -35.73 -3.82
CA SER A 4 64.03 -35.80 -5.20
C SER A 4 62.53 -35.57 -5.27
N ASN A 5 62.13 -34.44 -5.85
CA ASN A 5 60.74 -34.09 -6.11
C ASN A 5 60.21 -34.97 -7.26
N LYS A 6 59.26 -35.86 -6.96
CA LYS A 6 58.65 -36.77 -7.95
C LYS A 6 57.30 -36.19 -8.39
N PRO A 7 57.07 -35.87 -9.67
CA PRO A 7 55.80 -35.33 -10.13
C PRO A 7 54.72 -36.42 -10.20
N TRP A 8 53.48 -36.02 -9.90
CA TRP A 8 52.26 -36.83 -9.98
C TRP A 8 51.82 -37.06 -11.43
N PRO A 9 51.13 -38.17 -11.76
CA PRO A 9 50.62 -38.42 -13.10
C PRO A 9 49.42 -37.51 -13.43
N PRO A 10 49.20 -37.18 -14.72
CA PRO A 10 48.05 -36.39 -15.14
C PRO A 10 46.76 -37.22 -15.03
N ILE A 11 45.71 -36.57 -14.51
CA ILE A 11 44.36 -37.12 -14.46
C ILE A 11 43.60 -36.55 -15.66
N ASP A 12 43.26 -37.40 -16.63
CA ASP A 12 42.33 -37.06 -17.70
C ASP A 12 40.90 -37.06 -17.13
N VAL A 13 40.38 -35.88 -16.82
CA VAL A 13 38.97 -35.69 -16.44
C VAL A 13 38.22 -35.18 -17.67
N GLU A 14 37.46 -36.08 -18.30
CA GLU A 14 36.50 -35.74 -19.34
C GLU A 14 35.37 -34.90 -18.72
N LEU A 15 35.24 -33.64 -19.14
CA LEU A 15 34.25 -32.69 -18.63
C LEU A 15 32.88 -32.98 -19.25
N PRO A 16 31.79 -33.06 -18.45
CA PRO A 16 30.44 -33.15 -19.01
C PRO A 16 30.08 -31.85 -19.74
N SER A 17 29.67 -31.99 -21.00
CA SER A 17 29.18 -30.92 -21.87
C SER A 17 27.87 -30.33 -21.32
N TYR A 18 27.95 -29.15 -20.71
CA TYR A 18 26.77 -28.34 -20.37
C TYR A 18 26.25 -27.65 -21.63
N GLY A 19 25.14 -28.18 -22.19
CA GLY A 19 24.34 -27.44 -23.15
C GLY A 19 23.69 -26.21 -22.50
N PRO A 20 23.41 -25.14 -23.26
CA PRO A 20 22.79 -23.93 -22.71
C PRO A 20 21.39 -24.28 -22.16
N PRO A 21 21.00 -23.74 -20.99
CA PRO A 21 19.66 -23.96 -20.46
C PRO A 21 18.62 -23.41 -21.44
N ALA A 22 17.62 -24.23 -21.72
CA ALA A 22 16.46 -23.82 -22.51
C ALA A 22 15.85 -22.57 -21.88
N SER A 23 15.63 -21.54 -22.70
CA SER A 23 14.92 -20.31 -22.33
C SER A 23 13.50 -20.65 -21.89
N SER A 24 13.31 -20.94 -20.61
CA SER A 24 12.00 -20.96 -19.99
C SER A 24 11.47 -19.53 -20.00
N SER A 25 10.55 -19.24 -20.90
CA SER A 25 9.77 -18.01 -20.92
C SER A 25 9.05 -17.90 -19.58
N SER A 26 9.61 -17.14 -18.66
CA SER A 26 8.99 -16.80 -17.39
C SER A 26 7.75 -15.97 -17.68
N ALA A 27 6.60 -16.62 -17.80
CA ALA A 27 5.31 -15.96 -17.80
C ALA A 27 5.19 -15.24 -16.46
N SER A 28 5.27 -13.91 -16.49
CA SER A 28 4.97 -13.04 -15.37
C SER A 28 3.51 -13.25 -14.98
N THR A 29 3.26 -14.11 -14.00
CA THR A 29 1.95 -14.22 -13.35
C THR A 29 1.71 -12.92 -12.58
N SER A 30 1.08 -11.96 -13.24
CA SER A 30 0.46 -10.79 -12.61
C SER A 30 -0.42 -11.29 -11.47
N GLY A 31 -0.13 -10.86 -10.24
CA GLY A 31 -0.98 -11.18 -9.09
C GLY A 31 -2.40 -10.70 -9.38
N SER A 32 -3.37 -11.60 -9.32
CA SER A 32 -4.77 -11.23 -9.53
C SER A 32 -5.27 -10.45 -8.33
N THR A 33 -5.29 -9.12 -8.44
CA THR A 33 -6.03 -8.25 -7.53
C THR A 33 -7.50 -8.68 -7.51
N PRO A 34 -8.14 -8.81 -6.33
CA PRO A 34 -9.55 -9.21 -6.26
C PRO A 34 -10.42 -8.23 -7.06
N PRO A 35 -11.37 -8.73 -7.87
CA PRO A 35 -12.20 -7.86 -8.69
C PRO A 35 -13.04 -6.93 -7.81
N ALA A 36 -13.18 -5.67 -8.23
CA ALA A 36 -14.02 -4.71 -7.53
C ALA A 36 -15.50 -5.17 -7.56
N PRO A 37 -16.25 -4.98 -6.46
CA PRO A 37 -17.67 -5.33 -6.42
C PRO A 37 -18.48 -4.44 -7.37
N ALA A 38 -19.60 -4.96 -7.88
CA ALA A 38 -20.54 -4.25 -8.75
C ALA A 38 -21.43 -3.27 -7.96
N ILE A 39 -20.82 -2.30 -7.27
CA ILE A 39 -21.50 -1.23 -6.53
C ILE A 39 -21.24 0.13 -7.17
N ALA A 40 -21.97 1.16 -6.72
CA ALA A 40 -21.82 2.52 -7.23
C ALA A 40 -20.38 3.02 -7.03
N ARG A 41 -19.82 3.61 -8.09
CA ARG A 41 -18.50 4.24 -8.05
C ARG A 41 -18.61 5.65 -7.49
N CYS A 42 -17.57 6.11 -6.82
CA CYS A 42 -17.52 7.47 -6.31
C CYS A 42 -16.13 8.09 -6.48
N ASN A 43 -16.11 9.42 -6.40
CA ASN A 43 -14.91 10.23 -6.36
C ASN A 43 -15.20 11.47 -5.51
N PHE A 44 -14.18 11.99 -4.83
CA PHE A 44 -14.29 13.16 -3.94
C PHE A 44 -15.41 13.06 -2.88
N MET A 45 -15.62 11.86 -2.33
CA MET A 45 -16.69 11.62 -1.37
C MET A 45 -16.23 11.87 0.06
N THR A 46 -17.02 12.63 0.82
CA THR A 46 -16.80 12.89 2.24
C THR A 46 -17.99 12.39 3.06
N ILE A 47 -17.70 11.59 4.08
CA ILE A 47 -18.69 11.15 5.08
C ILE A 47 -18.17 11.53 6.46
N GLU A 48 -18.86 12.46 7.11
CA GLU A 48 -18.60 12.85 8.49
C GLU A 48 -19.78 12.44 9.38
N ARG A 49 -19.51 11.56 10.34
CA ARG A 49 -20.51 11.09 11.29
C ARG A 49 -19.92 11.07 12.70
N PRO A 50 -19.85 12.22 13.38
CA PRO A 50 -19.17 12.31 14.68
C PRO A 50 -19.69 11.34 15.75
N HIS A 51 -20.96 10.92 15.66
CA HIS A 51 -21.62 10.06 16.64
C HIS A 51 -22.29 8.84 16.01
N LYS A 52 -21.90 8.46 14.79
CA LYS A 52 -22.50 7.30 14.12
C LYS A 52 -21.44 6.51 13.36
N LYS A 53 -21.63 5.21 13.37
CA LYS A 53 -20.81 4.27 12.63
C LYS A 53 -20.82 4.58 11.14
N ILE A 54 -19.67 4.38 10.52
CA ILE A 54 -19.52 4.38 9.07
C ILE A 54 -19.21 2.95 8.65
N GLU A 55 -20.15 2.32 7.95
CA GLU A 55 -19.98 0.98 7.38
C GLU A 55 -20.28 1.01 5.89
N GLY A 56 -19.48 0.30 5.10
CA GLY A 56 -19.77 0.13 3.68
C GLY A 56 -18.59 -0.35 2.84
N ALA A 57 -18.88 -0.53 1.56
CA ALA A 57 -17.90 -0.81 0.54
C ALA A 57 -17.83 0.39 -0.42
N PHE A 58 -16.63 0.74 -0.87
CA PHE A 58 -16.41 1.90 -1.73
C PHE A 58 -15.54 1.53 -2.93
N VAL A 59 -16.04 1.81 -4.14
CA VAL A 59 -15.27 1.69 -5.37
C VAL A 59 -14.92 3.10 -5.84
N ILE A 60 -13.65 3.46 -5.69
CA ILE A 60 -13.15 4.78 -6.08
C ILE A 60 -12.77 4.73 -7.55
N ASP A 61 -13.37 5.63 -8.34
CA ASP A 61 -13.03 5.86 -9.73
C ASP A 61 -12.42 7.26 -9.85
N PRO A 62 -11.08 7.39 -9.89
CA PRO A 62 -10.42 8.69 -9.92
C PRO A 62 -10.78 9.54 -11.16
N ASN A 63 -11.34 8.92 -12.20
CA ASN A 63 -11.72 9.57 -13.46
C ASN A 63 -13.20 9.94 -13.50
N LEU A 64 -13.97 9.58 -12.48
CA LEU A 64 -15.38 9.93 -12.42
C LEU A 64 -15.51 11.45 -12.34
N PRO A 65 -16.13 12.10 -13.35
CA PRO A 65 -16.32 13.55 -13.33
C PRO A 65 -17.31 13.91 -12.22
N VAL A 66 -16.97 14.94 -11.44
CA VAL A 66 -17.83 15.49 -10.40
C VAL A 66 -17.91 17.00 -10.60
N LEU A 67 -19.13 17.54 -10.49
CA LEU A 67 -19.36 18.98 -10.58
C LEU A 67 -18.80 19.66 -9.33
N GLU A 68 -17.94 20.65 -9.51
CA GLU A 68 -17.24 21.32 -8.40
C GLU A 68 -18.23 22.02 -7.47
N GLU A 69 -19.35 22.52 -7.99
CA GLU A 69 -20.41 23.18 -7.23
C GLU A 69 -21.15 22.23 -6.27
N GLN A 70 -21.06 20.92 -6.50
CA GLN A 70 -21.67 19.90 -5.66
C GLN A 70 -20.72 19.36 -4.59
N LEU A 71 -19.44 19.73 -4.66
CA LEU A 71 -18.46 19.24 -3.70
C LEU A 71 -18.61 19.98 -2.36
N PRO A 72 -18.53 19.25 -1.23
CA PRO A 72 -18.44 19.88 0.09
C PRO A 72 -17.24 20.84 0.15
N ARG A 73 -17.24 21.79 1.09
CA ARG A 73 -16.03 22.59 1.34
C ARG A 73 -14.87 21.67 1.74
N MET A 74 -13.65 22.04 1.33
CA MET A 74 -12.46 21.30 1.75
C MET A 74 -12.29 21.38 3.27
N SER A 75 -11.94 20.27 3.90
CA SER A 75 -11.57 20.28 5.31
C SER A 75 -10.26 21.04 5.54
N THR A 76 -9.92 21.35 6.79
CA THR A 76 -8.63 21.98 7.13
C THR A 76 -7.46 21.14 6.62
N GLU A 77 -7.54 19.81 6.76
CA GLU A 77 -6.50 18.89 6.29
C GLU A 77 -6.34 18.92 4.76
N GLU A 78 -7.45 19.03 4.03
CA GLU A 78 -7.45 19.12 2.55
C GLU A 78 -6.90 20.48 2.08
N GLN A 79 -7.23 21.56 2.78
CA GLN A 79 -6.70 22.90 2.50
C GLN A 79 -5.19 22.95 2.74
N GLU A 80 -4.71 22.42 3.87
CA GLU A 80 -3.27 22.30 4.17
C GLU A 80 -2.54 21.42 3.15
N ALA A 81 -3.19 20.37 2.65
CA ALA A 81 -2.66 19.52 1.58
C ALA A 81 -2.74 20.15 0.19
N GLY A 82 -3.52 21.23 0.02
CA GLY A 82 -3.76 21.90 -1.27
C GLY A 82 -4.55 21.04 -2.27
N ARG A 83 -5.25 19.99 -1.82
CA ARG A 83 -6.00 19.06 -2.68
C ARG A 83 -7.10 18.35 -1.90
N ARG A 84 -8.11 17.84 -2.62
CA ARG A 84 -9.19 17.03 -2.03
C ARG A 84 -8.82 15.55 -1.97
N ALA A 85 -9.33 14.84 -0.96
CA ALA A 85 -9.28 13.38 -0.92
C ALA A 85 -10.35 12.79 -1.86
N ASN A 86 -10.03 11.69 -2.53
CA ASN A 86 -11.02 10.93 -3.30
C ASN A 86 -12.05 10.26 -2.37
N LEU A 87 -11.63 9.91 -1.15
CA LEU A 87 -12.48 9.41 -0.08
C LEU A 87 -12.01 9.98 1.26
N ARG A 88 -12.92 10.64 1.99
CA ARG A 88 -12.70 11.11 3.36
C ARG A 88 -13.76 10.56 4.30
N LEU A 89 -13.35 9.79 5.29
CA LEU A 89 -14.24 9.25 6.33
C LEU A 89 -13.81 9.75 7.70
N PHE A 90 -14.74 10.34 8.43
CA PHE A 90 -14.50 10.87 9.77
C PHE A 90 -15.56 10.38 10.76
N SER A 91 -15.12 9.76 11.86
CA SER A 91 -15.96 9.45 13.01
C SER A 91 -15.24 9.74 14.32
N LYS A 92 -15.92 10.42 15.23
CA LYS A 92 -15.34 10.83 16.51
C LYS A 92 -15.63 9.79 17.60
N HIS A 93 -16.89 9.40 17.76
CA HIS A 93 -17.40 8.56 18.84
C HIS A 93 -18.03 7.25 18.34
N ASP A 94 -17.64 6.79 17.15
CA ASP A 94 -18.08 5.50 16.64
C ASP A 94 -17.02 4.93 15.69
N TYR A 95 -17.30 3.74 15.17
CA TYR A 95 -16.36 2.91 14.44
C TYR A 95 -16.42 3.16 12.91
N ILE A 96 -15.28 3.02 12.24
CA ILE A 96 -15.21 2.99 10.76
C ILE A 96 -14.93 1.56 10.31
N LYS A 97 -15.85 0.90 9.62
CA LYS A 97 -15.65 -0.46 9.07
C LYS A 97 -15.89 -0.45 7.57
N VAL A 98 -14.82 -0.47 6.78
CA VAL A 98 -14.93 -0.22 5.34
C VAL A 98 -14.02 -1.08 4.50
N ASP A 99 -14.54 -1.46 3.33
CA ASP A 99 -13.78 -2.11 2.27
C ASP A 99 -13.63 -1.13 1.08
N VAL A 100 -12.42 -0.96 0.57
CA VAL A 100 -12.11 0.04 -0.46
C VAL A 100 -11.36 -0.59 -1.63
N TRP A 101 -11.82 -0.26 -2.83
CA TRP A 101 -11.16 -0.57 -4.10
C TRP A 101 -10.89 0.73 -4.85
N ILE A 102 -9.71 0.86 -5.45
CA ILE A 102 -9.38 1.96 -6.35
C ILE A 102 -9.25 1.37 -7.74
N LEU A 103 -10.03 1.90 -8.68
CA LEU A 103 -9.94 1.51 -10.09
C LEU A 103 -8.70 2.09 -10.75
N ASP A 104 -8.23 1.40 -11.78
CA ASP A 104 -7.11 1.85 -12.59
C ASP A 104 -7.42 3.16 -13.30
N TRP A 105 -6.41 4.00 -13.39
CA TRP A 105 -6.40 5.12 -14.31
C TRP A 105 -6.32 4.56 -15.74
N PRO A 106 -7.16 5.00 -16.68
CA PRO A 106 -7.08 4.55 -18.07
C PRO A 106 -5.67 4.88 -18.59
N ASN A 107 -4.99 3.87 -19.13
CA ASN A 107 -3.74 4.05 -19.85
C ASN A 107 -4.03 4.74 -21.18
N THR A 108 -4.46 6.01 -21.15
CA THR A 108 -4.68 6.79 -22.36
C THR A 108 -3.33 7.04 -23.00
N ILE A 109 -3.13 6.43 -24.17
CA ILE A 109 -1.94 6.50 -24.99
C ILE A 109 -1.62 7.99 -25.26
N ALA A 110 -0.42 8.41 -24.87
CA ALA A 110 0.28 9.58 -25.40
C ALA A 110 -0.30 11.00 -25.16
N ASN A 111 -0.90 11.29 -24.00
CA ASN A 111 -1.01 12.68 -23.55
C ASN A 111 -0.42 12.87 -22.14
N GLU A 112 0.56 13.76 -22.06
CA GLU A 112 1.60 13.97 -21.05
C GLU A 112 1.15 14.28 -19.61
N LYS A 113 -0.14 14.13 -19.28
CA LYS A 113 -0.61 14.34 -17.91
C LYS A 113 -0.33 13.09 -17.09
N GLN A 114 0.64 13.19 -16.19
CA GLN A 114 0.86 12.17 -15.17
C GLN A 114 -0.46 11.81 -14.48
N PRO A 115 -0.74 10.52 -14.25
CA PRO A 115 -1.97 10.09 -13.61
C PRO A 115 -2.09 10.78 -12.25
N MET A 116 -3.27 11.37 -11.99
CA MET A 116 -3.49 12.09 -10.75
C MET A 116 -3.42 11.10 -9.58
N SER A 117 -2.53 11.36 -8.64
CA SER A 117 -2.40 10.50 -7.47
C SER A 117 -3.73 10.46 -6.71
N SER A 118 -4.21 9.28 -6.33
CA SER A 118 -5.39 9.14 -5.46
C SER A 118 -5.06 9.44 -4.01
N TRP A 119 -6.01 9.95 -3.23
CA TRP A 119 -5.86 10.16 -1.78
C TRP A 119 -7.06 9.64 -1.01
N LEU A 120 -6.81 8.74 -0.07
CA LEU A 120 -7.78 8.25 0.91
C LEU A 120 -7.44 8.81 2.29
N HIS A 121 -8.44 9.32 3.01
CA HIS A 121 -8.27 9.87 4.35
C HIS A 121 -9.29 9.25 5.33
N PHE A 122 -8.79 8.67 6.41
CA PHE A 122 -9.59 8.07 7.46
C PHE A 122 -9.20 8.67 8.80
N ASP A 123 -10.17 9.14 9.56
CA ASP A 123 -9.95 9.71 10.90
C ASP A 123 -10.96 9.15 11.89
N ALA A 124 -10.44 8.43 12.89
CA ALA A 124 -11.20 7.80 13.95
C ALA A 124 -10.66 8.22 15.33
N THR A 125 -11.45 8.99 16.10
CA THR A 125 -10.97 9.52 17.39
C THR A 125 -11.05 8.50 18.53
N HIS A 126 -12.25 8.01 18.89
CA HIS A 126 -12.47 7.24 20.12
C HIS A 126 -12.66 5.73 19.94
N ASP A 127 -13.34 5.27 18.88
CA ASP A 127 -13.69 3.85 18.72
C ASP A 127 -12.89 3.11 17.64
N GLY A 128 -12.20 3.84 16.75
CA GLY A 128 -11.22 3.28 15.82
C GLY A 128 -11.84 2.79 14.51
N GLY A 129 -11.25 1.77 13.90
CA GLY A 129 -11.75 1.24 12.64
C GLY A 129 -11.11 -0.05 12.16
N ASP A 130 -11.76 -0.68 11.18
CA ASP A 130 -11.31 -1.81 10.38
C ASP A 130 -11.38 -1.34 8.92
N ILE A 131 -10.23 -0.93 8.39
CA ILE A 131 -10.09 -0.34 7.07
C ILE A 131 -9.37 -1.36 6.18
N ARG A 132 -10.06 -1.88 5.17
CA ARG A 132 -9.51 -2.87 4.26
C ARG A 132 -9.41 -2.29 2.87
N ILE A 133 -8.19 -2.22 2.37
CA ILE A 133 -7.90 -1.74 1.02
C ILE A 133 -7.54 -2.96 0.18
N HIS A 134 -8.36 -3.21 -0.84
CA HIS A 134 -8.26 -4.40 -1.69
C HIS A 134 -7.46 -4.13 -2.96
N SER A 135 -7.46 -2.89 -3.45
CA SER A 135 -6.72 -2.46 -4.64
C SER A 135 -6.36 -0.97 -4.56
N LEU A 136 -5.21 -0.60 -5.13
CA LEU A 136 -4.73 0.79 -5.18
C LEU A 136 -4.72 1.40 -6.59
N GLY A 137 -5.22 0.66 -7.58
CA GLY A 137 -5.09 0.99 -8.99
C GLY A 137 -3.62 1.00 -9.46
N ASN A 138 -3.41 1.42 -10.70
CA ASN A 138 -2.10 1.58 -11.34
C ASN A 138 -1.42 2.94 -11.10
N ALA A 139 -2.11 3.90 -10.46
CA ALA A 139 -1.59 5.24 -10.19
C ALA A 139 -1.15 5.39 -8.72
N PRO A 140 -0.20 6.29 -8.41
CA PRO A 140 0.22 6.52 -7.03
C PRO A 140 -0.95 6.85 -6.10
N CYS A 141 -1.02 6.19 -4.95
CA CYS A 141 -2.07 6.40 -3.96
C CYS A 141 -1.48 6.80 -2.61
N LYS A 142 -1.94 7.92 -2.07
CA LYS A 142 -1.69 8.33 -0.68
C LYS A 142 -2.83 7.84 0.20
N ILE A 143 -2.49 7.21 1.31
CA ILE A 143 -3.45 6.77 2.32
C ILE A 143 -3.07 7.47 3.62
N SER A 144 -4.02 8.13 4.25
CA SER A 144 -3.83 8.81 5.54
C SER A 144 -4.77 8.20 6.57
N VAL A 145 -4.22 7.72 7.68
CA VAL A 145 -5.01 7.14 8.78
C VAL A 145 -4.67 7.88 10.07
N VAL A 146 -5.67 8.50 10.69
CA VAL A 146 -5.53 9.20 11.97
C VAL A 146 -6.30 8.44 13.03
N THR A 147 -5.63 8.13 14.14
CA THR A 147 -6.26 7.52 15.31
C THR A 147 -5.79 8.17 16.59
N THR A 148 -6.73 8.60 17.44
CA THR A 148 -6.39 9.36 18.65
C THR A 148 -6.33 8.47 19.88
N HIS A 149 -7.41 7.77 20.23
CA HIS A 149 -7.52 7.00 21.48
C HIS A 149 -7.84 5.51 21.26
N ALA A 150 -8.17 5.13 20.04
CA ALA A 150 -8.70 3.82 19.71
C ALA A 150 -7.66 2.86 19.14
N THR A 151 -8.10 1.63 18.83
CA THR A 151 -7.33 0.73 17.96
C THR A 151 -7.90 0.80 16.55
N THR A 152 -7.04 1.03 15.56
CA THR A 152 -7.42 0.97 14.14
C THR A 152 -6.63 -0.13 13.44
N ASP A 153 -7.37 -1.07 12.86
CA ASP A 153 -6.85 -2.12 12.00
C ASP A 153 -6.88 -1.62 10.55
N VAL A 154 -5.73 -1.69 9.88
CA VAL A 154 -5.57 -1.33 8.48
C VAL A 154 -5.02 -2.54 7.75
N GLN A 155 -5.76 -3.02 6.75
CA GLN A 155 -5.32 -4.06 5.85
C GLN A 155 -4.98 -3.46 4.48
N LEU A 156 -3.74 -3.61 4.05
CA LEU A 156 -3.30 -3.24 2.70
C LEU A 156 -3.35 -4.45 1.75
N PRO A 157 -3.37 -4.22 0.42
CA PRO A 157 -3.20 -5.29 -0.55
C PRO A 157 -1.87 -6.02 -0.34
N ASN A 158 -1.84 -7.33 -0.61
CA ASN A 158 -0.63 -8.13 -0.43
C ASN A 158 0.54 -7.64 -1.30
N ASP A 159 0.25 -7.10 -2.48
CA ASP A 159 1.21 -6.60 -3.46
C ASP A 159 1.63 -5.14 -3.23
N TYR A 160 1.19 -4.52 -2.12
CA TYR A 160 1.58 -3.17 -1.75
C TYR A 160 3.10 -2.97 -1.84
N THR A 161 3.48 -1.94 -2.57
CA THR A 161 4.87 -1.47 -2.72
C THR A 161 4.85 0.04 -2.53
N GLY A 162 5.54 0.53 -1.50
CA GLY A 162 5.47 1.95 -1.18
C GLY A 162 6.03 2.35 0.17
N LEU A 163 5.99 3.65 0.42
CA LEU A 163 6.51 4.29 1.62
C LEU A 163 5.48 4.24 2.76
N LEU A 164 5.88 3.72 3.91
CA LEU A 164 5.12 3.77 5.14
C LEU A 164 5.73 4.79 6.09
N THR A 165 4.91 5.68 6.62
CA THR A 165 5.28 6.63 7.66
C THR A 165 4.34 6.49 8.84
N PHE A 166 4.90 6.27 10.02
CA PHE A 166 4.17 6.12 11.27
C PHE A 166 4.60 7.19 12.25
N HIS A 167 3.67 8.02 12.68
CA HIS A 167 3.86 9.03 13.72
C HIS A 167 3.22 8.55 15.02
N ARG A 168 4.04 8.38 16.06
CA ARG A 168 3.65 7.89 17.38
C ARG A 168 4.02 8.92 18.43
N LYS A 169 3.06 9.38 19.22
CA LYS A 169 3.34 10.21 20.39
C LYS A 169 3.41 9.37 21.66
N HIS A 170 2.28 8.76 22.02
CA HIS A 170 2.12 7.82 23.13
C HIS A 170 1.48 6.50 22.69
N GLY A 171 1.02 6.43 21.45
CA GLY A 171 0.46 5.23 20.84
C GLY A 171 1.52 4.23 20.40
N SER A 172 1.05 3.09 19.88
CA SER A 172 1.92 2.09 19.27
C SER A 172 1.44 1.71 17.87
N VAL A 173 2.38 1.28 17.04
CA VAL A 173 2.09 0.63 15.76
C VAL A 173 2.59 -0.79 15.87
N SER A 174 1.72 -1.72 15.52
CA SER A 174 1.99 -3.16 15.52
C SER A 174 1.53 -3.74 14.18
N GLY A 175 2.03 -4.90 13.82
CA GLY A 175 1.69 -5.53 12.54
C GLY A 175 2.79 -6.45 12.06
N LEU A 176 2.40 -7.44 11.27
CA LEU A 176 3.35 -8.28 10.55
C LEU A 176 3.74 -7.53 9.28
N LEU A 177 4.91 -6.90 9.31
CA LEU A 177 5.51 -6.33 8.12
C LEU A 177 6.01 -7.48 7.22
N PRO A 178 5.87 -7.35 5.88
CA PRO A 178 6.38 -8.36 4.96
C PRO A 178 7.91 -8.39 4.99
N GLU A 179 8.52 -9.51 4.59
CA GLU A 179 9.99 -9.68 4.54
C GLU A 179 10.70 -8.61 3.70
N ARG A 180 10.01 -8.07 2.68
CA ARG A 180 10.48 -6.99 1.80
C ARG A 180 10.36 -5.58 2.41
N VAL A 181 10.47 -5.46 3.73
CA VAL A 181 10.45 -4.15 4.40
C VAL A 181 11.86 -3.67 4.68
N THR A 182 12.14 -2.41 4.34
CA THR A 182 13.39 -1.73 4.65
C THR A 182 13.09 -0.55 5.56
N THR A 183 13.64 -0.54 6.77
CA THR A 183 13.54 0.61 7.68
C THR A 183 14.47 1.72 7.20
N ILE A 184 13.91 2.91 6.95
CA ILE A 184 14.66 4.10 6.51
C ILE A 184 15.11 4.91 7.72
N SER A 185 14.22 5.13 8.68
CA SER A 185 14.52 5.92 9.89
C SER A 185 13.55 5.60 11.02
N ASP A 186 14.00 5.61 12.27
CA ASP A 186 13.15 5.68 13.46
C ASP A 186 13.68 6.78 14.38
N ILE A 187 13.08 7.97 14.30
CA ILE A 187 13.57 9.17 15.01
C ILE A 187 12.37 9.91 15.60
N GLY A 188 12.44 10.22 16.90
CA GLY A 188 11.47 11.09 17.57
C GLY A 188 10.02 10.60 17.48
N GLY A 189 9.81 9.29 17.60
CA GLY A 189 8.47 8.68 17.48
C GLY A 189 7.97 8.55 16.04
N THR A 190 8.77 8.95 15.04
CA THR A 190 8.45 8.77 13.62
C THR A 190 9.25 7.62 13.03
N LEU A 191 8.56 6.54 12.65
CA LEU A 191 9.13 5.41 11.91
C LEU A 191 8.80 5.57 10.42
N LYS A 192 9.82 5.57 9.58
CA LYS A 192 9.69 5.49 8.11
C LYS A 192 10.27 4.18 7.64
N CYS A 193 9.52 3.45 6.84
CA CYS A 193 9.99 2.25 6.17
C CYS A 193 9.45 2.20 4.75
N PHE A 194 10.09 1.41 3.91
CA PHE A 194 9.70 1.15 2.54
C PHE A 194 9.38 -0.32 2.36
N ILE A 195 8.30 -0.62 1.66
CA ILE A 195 7.97 -2.00 1.25
C ILE A 195 8.26 -2.13 -0.24
N GLY A 196 9.14 -3.07 -0.60
CA GLY A 196 9.58 -3.29 -1.98
C GLY A 196 11.09 -3.33 -2.11
N ASP A 197 11.56 -3.18 -3.34
CA ASP A 197 12.98 -3.02 -3.63
C ASP A 197 13.43 -1.60 -3.25
N ALA A 198 14.30 -1.49 -2.25
CA ALA A 198 14.82 -0.22 -1.78
C ALA A 198 15.57 0.57 -2.86
N ALA A 199 16.06 -0.09 -3.93
CA ALA A 199 16.65 0.61 -5.07
C ALA A 199 15.64 1.47 -5.85
N LEU A 200 14.34 1.21 -5.70
CA LEU A 200 13.26 2.01 -6.31
C LEU A 200 12.93 3.27 -5.48
N LEU A 201 13.47 3.40 -4.27
CA LEU A 201 13.21 4.54 -3.40
C LEU A 201 13.88 5.80 -3.96
N SER A 202 13.09 6.73 -4.49
CA SER A 202 13.54 8.05 -4.95
C SER A 202 13.27 9.15 -3.93
N ALA A 203 14.03 10.25 -4.02
CA ALA A 203 13.76 11.49 -3.31
C ALA A 203 13.46 12.61 -4.32
N PRO A 204 12.23 13.17 -4.38
CA PRO A 204 11.05 12.80 -3.58
C PRO A 204 10.44 11.45 -4.01
N TRP A 205 9.74 10.78 -3.09
CA TRP A 205 8.98 9.57 -3.37
C TRP A 205 7.66 9.92 -4.05
N THR A 206 7.35 9.27 -5.18
CA THR A 206 6.17 9.57 -6.00
C THR A 206 5.21 8.38 -6.15
N GLY A 207 5.50 7.22 -5.56
CA GLY A 207 4.62 6.05 -5.59
C GLY A 207 3.60 6.01 -4.45
N HIS A 208 3.07 4.82 -4.15
CA HIS A 208 2.11 4.65 -3.07
C HIS A 208 2.70 5.03 -1.71
N SER A 209 1.91 5.65 -0.86
CA SER A 209 2.32 6.02 0.49
C SER A 209 1.21 5.78 1.51
N LEU A 210 1.57 5.30 2.69
CA LEU A 210 0.71 5.25 3.86
C LEU A 210 1.30 6.16 4.94
N ASP A 211 0.55 7.18 5.35
CA ASP A 211 0.86 8.04 6.49
C ASP A 211 -0.12 7.73 7.62
N VAL A 212 0.41 7.32 8.77
CA VAL A 212 -0.40 6.95 9.93
C VAL A 212 -0.01 7.78 11.14
N ARG A 213 -1.01 8.36 11.80
CA ARG A 213 -0.83 9.16 13.01
C ARG A 213 -1.58 8.52 14.17
N ALA A 214 -0.84 8.03 15.16
CA ALA A 214 -1.37 7.41 16.38
C ALA A 214 -0.93 8.23 17.61
N THR A 215 -1.85 9.02 18.17
CA THR A 215 -1.52 9.92 19.30
C THR A 215 -1.46 9.15 20.62
N HIS A 216 -2.56 8.51 21.03
CA HIS A 216 -2.67 7.65 22.21
C HIS A 216 -3.22 6.25 21.86
N GLY A 217 -3.68 6.07 20.62
CA GLY A 217 -4.26 4.84 20.12
C GLY A 217 -3.24 3.80 19.68
N LYS A 218 -3.73 2.70 19.15
CA LYS A 218 -2.93 1.63 18.56
C LYS A 218 -3.27 1.49 17.09
N LEU A 219 -2.26 1.31 16.25
CA LEU A 219 -2.47 0.88 14.88
C LEU A 219 -2.04 -0.58 14.74
N LYS A 220 -2.85 -1.36 14.02
CA LYS A 220 -2.50 -2.69 13.56
C LYS A 220 -2.47 -2.70 12.04
N LEU A 221 -1.28 -2.87 11.47
CA LEU A 221 -1.11 -3.00 10.03
C LEU A 221 -1.06 -4.47 9.64
N GLN A 222 -1.84 -4.84 8.64
CA GLN A 222 -1.88 -6.17 8.07
C GLN A 222 -1.81 -6.08 6.55
N PHE A 223 -1.37 -7.16 5.91
CA PHE A 223 -1.37 -7.31 4.45
C PHE A 223 -2.30 -8.46 4.10
N GLY A 224 -3.14 -8.27 3.09
CA GLY A 224 -4.07 -9.30 2.64
C GLY A 224 -3.34 -10.60 2.31
N THR A 225 -3.98 -11.74 2.52
CA THR A 225 -3.43 -13.02 2.09
C THR A 225 -3.63 -13.15 0.58
N LYS A 226 -2.55 -13.39 -0.18
CA LYS A 226 -2.68 -13.81 -1.58
C LYS A 226 -3.58 -15.06 -1.60
N PRO A 227 -4.62 -15.14 -2.46
CA PRO A 227 -5.29 -16.42 -2.65
C PRO A 227 -4.21 -17.41 -3.11
N ARG A 228 -3.98 -18.48 -2.33
CA ARG A 228 -3.16 -19.58 -2.82
C ARG A 228 -3.90 -20.12 -4.03
N ASN A 229 -3.27 -20.07 -5.20
CA ASN A 229 -3.73 -20.88 -6.32
C ASN A 229 -3.75 -22.32 -5.81
N LEU A 230 -4.94 -22.86 -5.56
CA LEU A 230 -5.14 -24.29 -5.43
C LEU A 230 -4.85 -24.83 -6.83
N THR A 231 -3.67 -25.41 -7.02
CA THR A 231 -3.42 -26.28 -8.16
C THR A 231 -4.53 -27.33 -8.18
N PRO A 232 -5.29 -27.50 -9.27
CA PRO A 232 -6.24 -28.59 -9.36
C PRO A 232 -5.49 -29.94 -9.29
N PRO A 233 -6.14 -30.98 -8.74
CA PRO A 233 -5.54 -32.30 -8.51
C PRO A 233 -5.13 -33.01 -9.79
#